data_AF-A0A2E0ULY6-F1
#
_entry.id   AF-A0A2E0ULY6-F1
#
_cell.length_a   1.000
_cell.length_b   1.000
_cell.length_c   1.000
_cell.angle_alpha   90.00
_cell.angle_beta   90.00
_cell.angle_gamma   90.00
#
_symmetry.space_group_name_H-M   'P 1'
#
loop_
_entity.id
_entity.type
_entity.pdbx_description
1 polymer ?
#
loop_
_entity_poly.entity_id
_entity_poly.type
_entity_poly.pdbx_seq_one_letter_code
_entity_poly.pdbx_strand_id
1 'polypeptide(L)'
;MANIPYNERLRRARSSNGLTQENLAKKVKVPQPTISSWENGKTRPNKKEKDLLAEIFGWKTANKKNDNEAGSDGSIGVLGTWLSKTRTEKNLSVHELAERSKVSAPTIYNIESGRINNPRQRTIKKIEKALDNALSADTKNNIRVESTIEGLGEFVDFNPHNVDELPSGGGIYMFYDVSQRPVYVGQSSNIRNRIKNHEPMFWFKSPIVETGAYVQIEDNTLRKQVEKLLIKFLKSNAVINKQNVER
;
A
#
# COMPACT_ATOMS: atom_id res chain seq x y z
N MET A 1 13.94 15.09 17.54
CA MET A 1 13.62 13.87 18.32
C MET A 1 14.92 13.33 18.92
N ALA A 2 14.92 13.01 20.22
CA ALA A 2 16.13 12.56 20.92
C ALA A 2 16.67 11.25 20.35
N ASN A 3 17.98 11.18 20.07
CA ASN A 3 18.65 9.99 19.57
C ASN A 3 18.80 8.97 20.72
N ILE A 4 17.90 7.98 20.80
CA ILE A 4 17.92 6.96 21.85
C ILE A 4 19.16 6.06 21.66
N PRO A 5 20.02 5.89 22.68
CA PRO A 5 21.18 5.01 22.61
C PRO A 5 20.82 3.55 22.25
N TYR A 6 21.67 2.88 21.48
CA TYR A 6 21.42 1.52 20.98
C TYR A 6 21.08 0.50 22.08
N ASN A 7 21.80 0.56 23.20
CA ASN A 7 21.61 -0.32 24.35
C ASN A 7 20.23 -0.14 25.00
N GLU A 8 19.74 1.10 25.07
CA GLU A 8 18.42 1.43 25.59
C GLU A 8 17.32 1.00 24.61
N ARG A 9 17.55 1.19 23.31
CA ARG A 9 16.66 0.70 22.24
C ARG A 9 16.50 -0.82 22.29
N LEU A 10 17.60 -1.55 22.51
CA LEU A 10 17.60 -3.01 22.66
C LEU A 10 16.80 -3.47 23.87
N ARG A 11 17.03 -2.85 25.03
CA ARG A 11 16.29 -3.16 26.26
C ARG A 11 14.79 -2.92 26.10
N ARG A 12 14.41 -1.79 25.47
CA ARG A 12 13.00 -1.45 25.20
C ARG A 12 12.36 -2.46 24.24
N ALA A 13 13.00 -2.76 23.11
CA ALA A 13 12.46 -3.72 22.14
C ALA A 13 12.29 -5.13 22.74
N ARG A 14 13.26 -5.57 23.57
CA ARG A 14 13.14 -6.85 24.30
C ARG A 14 11.92 -6.84 25.21
N SER A 15 11.75 -5.81 26.04
CA SER A 15 10.61 -5.71 26.96
C SER A 15 9.26 -5.59 26.25
N SER A 16 9.17 -4.80 25.17
CA SER A 16 7.94 -4.64 24.38
C SER A 16 7.50 -5.92 23.67
N ASN A 17 8.42 -6.87 23.44
CA ASN A 17 8.13 -8.20 22.90
C ASN A 17 7.93 -9.27 24.00
N GLY A 18 7.85 -8.88 25.29
CA GLY A 18 7.65 -9.81 26.40
C GLY A 18 8.80 -10.80 26.63
N LEU A 19 10.01 -10.51 26.10
CA LEU A 19 11.14 -11.42 26.20
C LEU A 19 11.96 -11.17 27.48
N THR A 20 12.30 -12.25 28.19
CA THR A 20 13.36 -12.20 29.20
C THR A 20 14.73 -12.11 28.52
N GLN A 21 15.76 -11.63 29.23
CA GLN A 21 17.13 -11.62 28.68
C GLN A 21 17.59 -13.03 28.29
N GLU A 22 17.18 -14.05 29.05
CA GLU A 22 17.49 -15.45 28.75
C GLU A 22 16.81 -15.95 27.47
N ASN A 23 15.54 -15.59 27.26
CA ASN A 23 14.82 -15.97 26.04
C ASN A 23 15.40 -15.28 24.80
N LEU A 24 15.78 -14.02 24.92
CA LEU A 24 16.48 -13.32 23.82
C LEU A 24 17.85 -13.95 23.53
N ALA A 25 18.60 -14.30 24.58
CA ALA A 25 19.90 -14.94 24.45
C ALA A 25 19.82 -16.28 23.69
N LYS A 26 18.81 -17.11 24.01
CA LYS A 26 18.52 -18.36 23.27
C LYS A 26 18.22 -18.10 21.80
N LYS A 27 17.41 -17.09 21.49
CA LYS A 27 17.07 -16.72 20.10
C LYS A 27 18.27 -16.20 19.30
N VAL A 28 19.15 -15.43 19.93
CA VAL A 28 20.36 -14.86 19.31
C VAL A 28 21.55 -15.83 19.34
N LYS A 29 21.39 -16.99 20.01
CA LYS A 29 22.44 -18.01 20.21
C LYS A 29 23.69 -17.46 20.92
N VAL A 30 23.47 -16.64 21.94
CA VAL A 30 24.53 -16.10 22.82
C VAL A 30 24.23 -16.41 24.28
N PRO A 31 25.23 -16.36 25.18
CA PRO A 31 24.98 -16.44 26.63
C PRO A 31 24.13 -15.27 27.13
N GLN A 32 23.26 -15.50 28.13
CA GLN A 32 22.45 -14.44 28.74
C GLN A 32 23.27 -13.24 29.27
N PRO A 33 24.46 -13.42 29.88
CA PRO A 33 25.30 -12.30 30.29
C PRO A 33 25.71 -11.36 29.14
N THR A 34 25.79 -11.89 27.91
CA THR A 34 26.10 -11.12 26.72
C THR A 34 24.98 -10.13 26.39
N ILE A 35 23.71 -10.55 26.46
CA ILE A 35 22.55 -9.66 26.31
C ILE A 35 22.55 -8.58 27.38
N SER A 36 22.79 -8.95 28.64
CA SER A 36 22.88 -7.99 29.75
C SER A 36 24.01 -6.96 29.52
N SER A 37 25.16 -7.40 29.01
CA SER A 37 26.28 -6.51 28.70
C SER A 37 25.96 -5.53 27.56
N TRP A 38 25.19 -5.96 26.55
CA TRP A 38 24.72 -5.08 25.48
C TRP A 38 23.70 -4.06 25.96
N GLU A 39 22.72 -4.46 26.77
CA GLU A 39 21.68 -3.56 27.31
C GLU A 39 22.24 -2.51 28.27
N ASN A 40 23.34 -2.84 28.96
CA ASN A 40 24.07 -1.92 29.82
C ASN A 40 25.19 -1.15 29.08
N GLY A 41 25.35 -1.36 27.78
CA GLY A 41 26.33 -0.65 26.95
C GLY A 41 27.80 -1.02 27.19
N LYS A 42 28.09 -2.08 27.96
CA LYS A 42 29.46 -2.54 28.26
C LYS A 42 30.16 -3.11 27.03
N THR A 43 29.40 -3.80 26.18
CA THR A 43 29.87 -4.37 24.91
C THR A 43 28.82 -4.14 23.83
N ARG A 44 29.18 -4.39 22.56
CA ARG A 44 28.26 -4.23 21.42
C ARG A 44 28.17 -5.53 20.62
N PRO A 45 26.99 -5.85 20.07
CA PRO A 45 26.84 -7.00 19.18
C PRO A 45 27.65 -6.80 17.90
N ASN A 46 28.20 -7.89 17.38
CA ASN A 46 28.85 -7.94 16.07
C ASN A 46 27.81 -7.87 14.93
N LYS A 47 28.29 -7.89 13.68
CA LYS A 47 27.41 -7.77 12.51
C LYS A 47 26.34 -8.87 12.46
N LYS A 48 26.73 -10.13 12.66
CA LYS A 48 25.81 -11.28 12.63
C LYS A 48 24.74 -11.16 13.72
N GLU A 49 25.14 -10.79 14.93
CA GLU A 49 24.23 -10.61 16.07
C GLU A 49 23.28 -9.43 15.87
N LYS A 50 23.75 -8.34 15.25
CA LYS A 50 22.88 -7.20 14.87
C LYS A 50 21.84 -7.61 13.83
N ASP A 51 22.20 -8.44 12.87
CA ASP A 51 21.28 -8.93 11.85
C ASP A 51 20.20 -9.84 12.48
N LEU A 52 20.60 -10.74 13.39
CA LEU A 52 19.66 -11.58 14.17
C LEU A 52 18.73 -10.74 15.06
N LEU A 53 19.27 -9.75 15.77
CA LEU A 53 18.46 -8.84 16.59
C LEU A 53 17.50 -8.02 15.72
N ALA A 54 17.94 -7.61 14.54
CA ALA A 54 17.12 -6.90 13.57
C ALA A 54 15.98 -7.76 13.03
N GLU A 55 16.23 -9.03 12.73
CA GLU A 55 15.20 -9.99 12.34
C GLU A 55 14.18 -10.23 13.45
N ILE A 56 14.65 -10.45 14.69
CA ILE A 56 13.77 -10.71 15.86
C ILE A 56 12.87 -9.51 16.18
N PHE A 57 13.38 -8.29 16.02
CA PHE A 57 12.67 -7.06 16.40
C PHE A 57 12.14 -6.24 15.23
N GLY A 58 12.28 -6.72 13.99
CA GLY A 58 11.91 -5.98 12.78
C GLY A 58 12.68 -4.67 12.60
N TRP A 59 13.89 -4.55 13.16
CA TRP A 59 14.70 -3.33 12.98
C TRP A 59 15.28 -3.31 11.57
N LYS A 60 15.15 -2.18 10.87
CA LYS A 60 15.82 -2.00 9.58
C LYS A 60 17.34 -1.94 9.78
N THR A 61 18.04 -3.04 9.51
CA THR A 61 19.50 -3.04 9.40
C THR A 61 19.89 -2.29 8.13
N ALA A 62 20.76 -1.29 8.27
CA ALA A 62 21.17 -0.41 7.16
C ALA A 62 22.01 -1.11 6.05
N ASN A 63 22.03 -2.45 6.01
CA ASN A 63 22.75 -3.22 5.02
C ASN A 63 21.91 -4.42 4.55
N LYS A 64 20.90 -4.14 3.75
CA LYS A 64 20.39 -5.09 2.76
C LYS A 64 20.14 -4.32 1.47
N LYS A 65 21.08 -4.48 0.52
CA LYS A 65 20.77 -4.33 -0.91
C LYS A 65 19.80 -5.45 -1.25
N ASN A 66 18.65 -5.07 -1.80
CA ASN A 66 17.63 -5.84 -2.52
C ASN A 66 17.30 -7.24 -1.98
N ASP A 67 16.12 -7.37 -1.37
CA ASP A 67 14.94 -8.03 -1.97
C ASP A 67 13.84 -8.13 -0.89
N ASN A 68 12.60 -7.97 -1.35
CA ASN A 68 11.26 -8.01 -0.73
C ASN A 68 11.18 -8.83 0.60
N GLU A 69 10.45 -8.42 1.65
CA GLU A 69 8.98 -8.34 1.68
C GLU A 69 8.42 -7.43 2.81
N ALA A 70 7.28 -6.81 2.46
CA ALA A 70 6.06 -6.51 3.21
C ALA A 70 6.05 -6.49 4.76
N GLY A 71 5.71 -5.32 5.29
CA GLY A 71 5.20 -5.11 6.64
C GLY A 71 4.78 -3.65 6.81
N SER A 72 3.46 -3.42 6.86
CA SER A 72 2.74 -2.14 6.88
C SER A 72 3.39 -1.00 7.69
N ASP A 73 3.68 0.11 7.02
CA ASP A 73 3.31 1.48 7.43
C ASP A 73 3.64 2.44 6.27
N GLY A 74 2.63 3.03 5.62
CA GLY A 74 2.77 4.14 4.66
C GLY A 74 3.89 4.03 3.60
N SER A 75 4.23 2.82 3.12
CA SER A 75 5.35 2.65 2.20
C SER A 75 4.95 3.15 0.81
N ILE A 76 5.49 4.30 0.42
CA ILE A 76 5.46 4.83 -0.94
C ILE A 76 5.79 3.66 -1.89
N GLY A 77 4.84 3.28 -2.75
CA GLY A 77 5.01 2.16 -3.67
C GLY A 77 6.21 2.37 -4.60
N VAL A 78 6.75 1.27 -5.16
CA VAL A 78 7.88 1.31 -6.11
C VAL A 78 7.58 2.27 -7.27
N LEU A 79 6.33 2.29 -7.73
CA LEU A 79 5.87 3.25 -8.75
C LEU A 79 5.95 4.70 -8.28
N GLY A 80 5.46 5.01 -7.07
CA GLY A 80 5.46 6.37 -6.53
C GLY A 80 6.87 6.92 -6.33
N THR A 81 7.79 6.08 -5.83
CA THR A 81 9.21 6.45 -5.69
C THR A 81 9.88 6.72 -7.03
N TRP A 82 9.66 5.83 -8.02
CA TRP A 82 10.16 6.03 -9.37
C TRP A 82 9.61 7.30 -10.02
N LEU A 83 8.30 7.55 -9.87
CA LEU A 83 7.62 8.70 -10.46
C LEU A 83 8.16 10.01 -9.90
N SER A 84 8.20 10.12 -8.57
CA SER A 84 8.71 11.30 -7.88
C SER A 84 10.16 11.59 -8.26
N LYS A 85 11.03 10.56 -8.23
CA LYS A 85 12.46 10.69 -8.60
C LYS A 85 12.65 11.11 -10.06
N THR A 86 11.97 10.43 -10.99
CA THR A 86 12.12 10.73 -12.42
C THR A 86 11.60 12.13 -12.76
N ARG A 87 10.49 12.53 -12.14
CA ARG A 87 9.91 13.86 -12.32
C ARG A 87 10.86 14.96 -11.82
N THR A 88 11.48 14.78 -10.65
CA THR A 88 12.42 15.78 -10.10
C THR A 88 13.73 15.85 -10.88
N GLU A 89 14.25 14.71 -11.37
CA GLU A 89 15.42 14.68 -12.26
C GLU A 89 15.19 15.45 -13.56
N LYS A 90 13.94 15.49 -14.06
CA LYS A 90 13.53 16.27 -15.22
C LYS A 90 13.07 17.71 -14.88
N ASN A 91 13.25 18.15 -13.63
CA ASN A 91 12.85 19.47 -13.13
C ASN A 91 11.37 19.81 -13.38
N LEU A 92 10.49 18.82 -13.33
CA LEU A 92 9.05 19.01 -13.55
C LEU A 92 8.32 19.16 -12.21
N SER A 93 7.39 20.08 -12.13
CA SER A 93 6.35 20.11 -11.10
C SER A 93 5.28 19.04 -11.35
N VAL A 94 4.51 18.72 -10.32
CA VAL A 94 3.37 17.79 -10.45
C VAL A 94 2.34 18.31 -11.47
N HIS A 95 2.09 19.62 -11.49
CA HIS A 95 1.16 20.25 -12.43
C HIS A 95 1.65 20.17 -13.89
N GLU A 96 2.93 20.44 -14.14
CA GLU A 96 3.50 20.30 -15.49
C GLU A 96 3.44 18.86 -15.98
N LEU A 97 3.73 17.88 -15.10
CA LEU A 97 3.59 16.47 -15.47
C LEU A 97 2.13 16.10 -15.74
N ALA A 98 1.19 16.61 -14.95
CA ALA A 98 -0.25 16.40 -15.15
C ALA A 98 -0.70 16.86 -16.54
N GLU A 99 -0.31 18.08 -16.91
CA GLU A 99 -0.62 18.68 -18.20
C GLU A 99 -0.02 17.87 -19.36
N ARG A 100 1.27 17.53 -19.27
CA ARG A 100 1.97 16.75 -20.31
C ARG A 100 1.40 15.34 -20.49
N SER A 101 1.08 14.66 -19.39
CA SER A 101 0.59 13.28 -19.41
C SER A 101 -0.91 13.17 -19.68
N LYS A 102 -1.67 14.27 -19.57
CA LYS A 102 -3.14 14.25 -19.56
C LYS A 102 -3.67 13.30 -18.48
N VAL A 103 -3.04 13.35 -17.30
CA VAL A 103 -3.43 12.67 -16.06
C VAL A 103 -3.66 13.76 -15.03
N SER A 104 -4.68 13.62 -14.19
CA SER A 104 -5.01 14.69 -13.24
C SER A 104 -3.88 14.87 -12.21
N ALA A 105 -3.62 16.11 -11.79
CA ALA A 105 -2.65 16.40 -10.73
C ALA A 105 -2.96 15.62 -9.43
N PRO A 106 -4.22 15.50 -8.97
CA PRO A 106 -4.58 14.64 -7.84
C PRO A 106 -4.16 13.18 -8.04
N THR A 107 -4.34 12.61 -9.24
CA THR A 107 -3.89 11.23 -9.53
C THR A 107 -2.37 11.12 -9.37
N ILE A 108 -1.59 12.08 -9.86
CA ILE A 108 -0.12 12.07 -9.71
C ILE A 108 0.28 12.16 -8.23
N TYR A 109 -0.33 13.08 -7.46
CA TYR A 109 -0.09 13.16 -6.02
C TYR A 109 -0.44 11.86 -5.30
N ASN A 110 -1.56 11.22 -5.65
CA ASN A 110 -1.99 9.96 -5.06
C ASN A 110 -1.05 8.80 -5.43
N ILE A 111 -0.44 8.80 -6.62
CA ILE A 111 0.60 7.84 -6.97
C ILE A 111 1.89 8.11 -6.19
N GLU A 112 2.38 9.35 -6.16
CA GLU A 112 3.61 9.71 -5.44
C GLU A 112 3.51 9.51 -3.93
N SER A 113 2.32 9.65 -3.35
CA SER A 113 2.06 9.39 -1.93
C SER A 113 1.76 7.92 -1.60
N GLY A 114 1.61 7.05 -2.61
CA GLY A 114 1.28 5.64 -2.42
C GLY A 114 -0.18 5.35 -2.07
N ARG A 115 -1.09 6.31 -2.26
CA ARG A 115 -2.55 6.08 -2.19
C ARG A 115 -3.10 5.36 -3.43
N ILE A 116 -2.36 5.42 -4.53
CA ILE A 116 -2.59 4.66 -5.77
C ILE A 116 -1.27 3.94 -6.07
N ASN A 117 -1.20 2.63 -5.81
CA ASN A 117 0.01 1.84 -5.99
C ASN A 117 0.01 1.09 -7.31
N ASN A 118 -1.15 0.60 -7.75
CA ASN A 118 -1.32 -0.08 -9.04
C ASN A 118 -2.33 0.65 -9.94
N PRO A 119 -1.97 1.82 -10.52
CA PRO A 119 -2.83 2.48 -11.49
C PRO A 119 -2.92 1.68 -12.79
N ARG A 120 -3.94 1.99 -13.60
CA ARG A 120 -4.11 1.37 -14.91
C ARG A 120 -2.89 1.47 -15.80
N GLN A 121 -2.68 0.42 -16.59
CA GLN A 121 -1.66 0.39 -17.64
C GLN A 121 -1.74 1.58 -18.61
N ARG A 122 -2.94 2.07 -18.93
CA ARG A 122 -3.11 3.28 -19.76
C ARG A 122 -2.57 4.53 -19.08
N THR A 123 -2.76 4.67 -17.76
CA THR A 123 -2.26 5.79 -16.95
C THR A 123 -0.74 5.72 -16.83
N ILE A 124 -0.18 4.53 -16.57
CA ILE A 124 1.27 4.30 -16.56
C ILE A 124 1.88 4.72 -17.91
N LYS A 125 1.35 4.23 -19.03
CA LYS A 125 1.84 4.59 -20.38
C LYS A 125 1.79 6.10 -20.67
N LYS A 126 0.76 6.80 -20.19
CA LYS A 126 0.65 8.27 -20.32
C LYS A 126 1.78 8.97 -19.56
N ILE A 127 2.05 8.54 -18.33
CA ILE A 127 3.12 9.08 -17.48
C ILE A 127 4.49 8.79 -18.08
N GLU A 128 4.74 7.56 -18.53
CA GLU A 128 6.00 7.17 -19.16
C GLU A 128 6.29 7.98 -20.43
N LYS A 129 5.27 8.16 -21.26
CA LYS A 129 5.38 8.99 -22.47
C LYS A 129 5.68 10.45 -22.14
N ALA A 130 5.04 11.01 -21.12
CA ALA A 130 5.24 12.40 -20.72
C ALA A 130 6.61 12.63 -20.06
N LEU A 131 7.10 11.62 -19.35
CA LEU A 131 8.42 11.62 -18.73
C LEU A 131 9.52 11.23 -19.70
N ASP A 132 9.24 10.76 -20.91
CA ASP A 132 10.24 10.18 -21.82
C ASP A 132 11.22 9.25 -21.06
N ASN A 133 10.63 8.39 -20.23
CA ASN A 133 11.29 7.40 -19.40
C ASN A 133 10.28 6.32 -19.02
N ALA A 134 10.71 5.06 -18.98
CA ALA A 134 9.85 3.93 -18.68
C ALA A 134 10.28 3.24 -17.38
N LEU A 135 9.32 2.69 -16.65
CA LEU A 135 9.66 1.70 -15.63
C LEU A 135 10.24 0.47 -16.32
N SER A 136 11.21 -0.17 -15.66
CA SER A 136 11.74 -1.45 -16.11
C SER A 136 10.61 -2.48 -16.23
N ALA A 137 10.73 -3.36 -17.23
CA ALA A 137 9.76 -4.42 -17.45
C ALA A 137 9.61 -5.33 -16.22
N ASP A 138 10.72 -5.63 -15.55
CA ASP A 138 10.74 -6.45 -14.34
C ASP A 138 9.95 -5.81 -13.19
N THR A 139 10.12 -4.50 -12.97
CA THR A 139 9.34 -3.80 -11.94
C THR A 139 7.85 -3.78 -12.26
N LYS A 140 7.46 -3.59 -13.52
CA LYS A 140 6.05 -3.66 -13.92
C LYS A 140 5.47 -5.06 -13.70
N ASN A 141 6.23 -6.10 -14.03
CA ASN A 141 5.82 -7.48 -13.82
C ASN A 141 5.65 -7.79 -12.33
N ASN A 142 6.58 -7.35 -11.49
CA ASN A 142 6.48 -7.55 -10.05
C ASN A 142 5.25 -6.86 -9.46
N ILE A 143 4.99 -5.59 -9.80
CA ILE A 143 3.79 -4.86 -9.37
C ILE A 143 2.52 -5.61 -9.79
N ARG A 144 2.49 -6.12 -11.03
CA ARG A 144 1.35 -6.85 -11.56
C ARG A 144 1.14 -8.19 -10.85
N VAL A 145 2.21 -8.96 -10.60
CA VAL A 145 2.14 -10.24 -9.90
C VAL A 145 1.66 -10.03 -8.47
N GLU A 146 2.22 -9.05 -7.76
CA GLU A 146 1.81 -8.71 -6.39
C GLU A 146 0.35 -8.23 -6.28
N SER A 147 -0.18 -7.60 -7.33
CA SER A 147 -1.57 -7.13 -7.38
C SER A 147 -2.55 -8.14 -8.00
N THR A 148 -2.07 -9.27 -8.52
CA THR A 148 -2.94 -10.28 -9.14
C THR A 148 -3.30 -11.36 -8.12
N ILE A 149 -4.60 -11.61 -7.97
CA ILE A 149 -5.11 -12.75 -7.22
C ILE A 149 -5.53 -13.82 -8.22
N GLU A 150 -4.88 -14.98 -8.14
CA GLU A 150 -5.19 -16.13 -8.99
C GLU A 150 -6.68 -16.50 -8.87
N GLY A 151 -7.35 -16.67 -10.01
CA GLY A 151 -8.78 -16.97 -10.09
C GLY A 151 -9.74 -15.78 -9.90
N LEU A 152 -9.27 -14.61 -9.45
CA LEU A 152 -10.11 -13.41 -9.32
C LEU A 152 -9.72 -12.27 -10.27
N GLY A 153 -8.42 -12.05 -10.47
CA GLY A 153 -7.91 -11.01 -11.38
C GLY A 153 -6.98 -10.01 -10.70
N GLU A 154 -6.64 -8.96 -11.45
CA GLU A 154 -5.73 -7.90 -11.01
C GLU A 154 -6.48 -6.84 -10.19
N PHE A 155 -5.90 -6.48 -9.05
CA PHE A 155 -6.35 -5.39 -8.20
C PHE A 155 -5.78 -4.07 -8.70
N VAL A 156 -6.65 -3.19 -9.20
CA VAL A 156 -6.25 -1.96 -9.87
C VAL A 156 -6.82 -0.74 -9.15
N ASP A 157 -5.94 0.20 -8.82
CA ASP A 157 -6.27 1.48 -8.19
C ASP A 157 -6.67 2.53 -9.25
N PHE A 158 -7.55 3.45 -8.87
CA PHE A 158 -8.00 4.55 -9.73
C PHE A 158 -8.50 5.74 -8.91
N ASN A 159 -8.52 6.91 -9.54
CA ASN A 159 -9.20 8.07 -9.00
C ASN A 159 -10.71 8.02 -9.36
N PRO A 160 -11.62 7.88 -8.37
CA PRO A 160 -13.06 7.77 -8.62
C PRO A 160 -13.68 9.07 -9.15
N HIS A 161 -13.01 10.21 -8.99
CA HIS A 161 -13.44 11.51 -9.52
C HIS A 161 -12.93 11.78 -10.94
N ASN A 162 -12.11 10.89 -11.51
CA ASN A 162 -11.62 11.02 -12.87
C ASN A 162 -12.33 10.04 -13.82
N VAL A 163 -13.24 10.56 -14.66
CA VAL A 163 -14.06 9.75 -15.59
C VAL A 163 -13.22 8.89 -16.54
N ASP A 164 -12.05 9.38 -16.96
CA ASP A 164 -11.15 8.66 -17.86
C ASP A 164 -10.51 7.42 -17.21
N GLU A 165 -10.45 7.42 -15.88
CA GLU A 165 -9.90 6.34 -15.06
C GLU A 165 -10.97 5.36 -14.59
N LEU A 166 -12.26 5.53 -14.93
CA LEU A 166 -13.32 4.64 -14.46
C LEU A 166 -13.39 3.31 -15.22
N PRO A 167 -13.62 2.15 -14.56
CA PRO A 167 -13.56 0.82 -15.21
C PRO A 167 -14.84 0.53 -15.98
N SER A 168 -14.74 0.18 -17.26
CA SER A 168 -15.93 -0.11 -18.09
C SER A 168 -16.42 -1.56 -18.02
N GLY A 169 -15.65 -2.47 -17.41
CA GLY A 169 -15.99 -3.89 -17.28
C GLY A 169 -16.83 -4.23 -16.06
N GLY A 170 -17.23 -5.49 -15.98
CA GLY A 170 -17.91 -6.02 -14.81
C GLY A 170 -16.92 -6.36 -13.70
N GLY A 171 -17.27 -6.06 -12.45
CA GLY A 171 -16.40 -6.39 -11.33
C GLY A 171 -16.87 -5.85 -9.99
N ILE A 172 -15.96 -5.91 -9.03
CA ILE A 172 -16.12 -5.38 -7.68
C ILE A 172 -15.20 -4.19 -7.52
N TYR A 173 -15.68 -3.16 -6.83
CA TYR A 173 -14.91 -1.98 -6.51
C TYR A 173 -15.10 -1.58 -5.05
N MET A 174 -14.09 -0.95 -4.50
CA MET A 174 -14.08 -0.38 -3.15
C MET A 174 -13.60 1.07 -3.22
N PHE A 175 -14.20 1.95 -2.41
CA PHE A 175 -13.75 3.32 -2.23
C PHE A 175 -13.10 3.50 -0.87
N TYR A 176 -12.17 4.44 -0.80
CA TYR A 176 -11.39 4.75 0.39
C TYR A 176 -11.42 6.24 0.71
N ASP A 177 -11.37 6.58 1.99
CA ASP A 177 -11.25 7.96 2.45
C ASP A 177 -9.80 8.47 2.37
N VAL A 178 -9.60 9.73 2.78
CA VAL A 178 -8.26 10.36 2.86
C VAL A 178 -7.29 9.62 3.79
N SER A 179 -7.78 8.78 4.71
CA SER A 179 -7.01 7.94 5.64
C SER A 179 -6.84 6.50 5.15
N GLN A 180 -7.18 6.21 3.89
CA GLN A 180 -7.13 4.87 3.27
C GLN A 180 -8.01 3.83 3.97
N ARG A 181 -9.06 4.27 4.67
CA ARG A 181 -10.06 3.37 5.24
C ARG A 181 -11.11 3.05 4.19
N PRO A 182 -11.60 1.80 4.11
CA PRO A 182 -12.71 1.48 3.22
C PRO A 182 -13.94 2.31 3.61
N VAL A 183 -14.70 2.74 2.62
CA VAL A 183 -15.89 3.60 2.78
C VAL A 183 -17.11 2.95 2.15
N TYR A 184 -16.92 2.27 1.02
CA TYR A 184 -18.00 1.65 0.28
C TYR A 184 -17.46 0.49 -0.54
N VAL A 185 -18.21 -0.61 -0.58
CA VAL A 185 -17.98 -1.73 -1.51
C VAL A 185 -19.16 -1.86 -2.44
N GLY A 186 -18.93 -2.12 -3.71
CA GLY A 186 -20.02 -2.45 -4.62
C GLY A 186 -19.57 -3.34 -5.76
N GLN A 187 -20.54 -3.92 -6.45
CA GLN A 187 -20.33 -4.60 -7.72
C GLN A 187 -21.20 -4.03 -8.83
N SER A 188 -20.79 -4.27 -10.08
CA SER A 188 -21.62 -4.02 -11.25
C SER A 188 -21.17 -4.86 -12.44
N SER A 189 -22.06 -5.07 -13.40
CA SER A 189 -21.68 -5.51 -14.76
C SER A 189 -20.98 -4.39 -15.56
N ASN A 190 -21.08 -3.14 -15.12
CA ASN A 190 -20.34 -2.01 -15.67
C ASN A 190 -20.02 -1.02 -14.55
N ILE A 191 -18.82 -1.12 -14.00
CA ILE A 191 -18.42 -0.31 -12.83
C ILE A 191 -18.53 1.19 -13.14
N ARG A 192 -18.09 1.64 -14.32
CA ARG A 192 -18.11 3.04 -14.74
C ARG A 192 -19.50 3.64 -14.65
N ASN A 193 -20.50 2.96 -15.20
CA ASN A 193 -21.88 3.44 -15.14
C ASN A 193 -22.38 3.50 -13.70
N ARG A 194 -22.02 2.50 -12.88
CA ARG A 194 -22.39 2.48 -11.47
C ARG A 194 -21.75 3.63 -10.68
N ILE A 195 -20.48 3.94 -10.93
CA ILE A 195 -19.77 5.05 -10.27
C ILE A 195 -20.33 6.41 -10.69
N LYS A 196 -20.71 6.58 -11.96
CA LYS A 196 -21.40 7.81 -12.40
C LYS A 196 -22.71 8.06 -11.63
N ASN A 197 -23.44 6.99 -11.29
CA ASN A 197 -24.65 7.13 -10.46
C ASN A 197 -24.33 7.54 -9.00
N HIS A 198 -23.10 7.37 -8.54
CA HIS A 198 -22.65 7.83 -7.23
C HIS A 198 -22.26 9.30 -7.20
N GLU A 199 -21.91 9.87 -8.35
CA GLU A 199 -21.45 11.26 -8.48
C GLU A 199 -22.31 12.31 -7.75
N PRO A 200 -23.65 12.29 -7.82
CA PRO A 200 -24.48 13.30 -7.13
C PRO A 200 -24.59 13.08 -5.61
N MET A 201 -24.16 11.93 -5.08
CA MET A 201 -24.34 11.62 -3.66
C MET A 201 -23.31 12.31 -2.77
N PHE A 202 -23.76 12.89 -1.65
CA PHE A 202 -22.88 13.63 -0.74
C PHE A 202 -21.71 12.77 -0.22
N TRP A 203 -21.97 11.50 0.07
CA TRP A 203 -20.96 10.57 0.60
C TRP A 203 -19.88 10.20 -0.41
N PHE A 204 -20.12 10.42 -1.70
CA PHE A 204 -19.16 10.10 -2.75
C PHE A 204 -18.15 11.24 -2.97
N LYS A 205 -18.35 12.42 -2.39
CA LYS A 205 -17.44 13.56 -2.56
C LYS A 205 -16.22 13.44 -1.64
N SER A 206 -15.11 14.08 -2.02
CA SER A 206 -13.95 14.27 -1.12
C SER A 206 -14.37 15.19 0.05
N PRO A 207 -13.90 14.96 1.29
CA PRO A 207 -12.87 13.98 1.72
C PRO A 207 -13.39 12.58 2.05
N ILE A 208 -14.69 12.30 1.85
CA ILE A 208 -15.29 11.01 2.21
C ILE A 208 -14.81 9.91 1.27
N VAL A 209 -14.70 10.20 -0.03
CA VAL A 209 -14.09 9.29 -1.02
C VAL A 209 -12.96 10.02 -1.73
N GLU A 210 -11.76 9.44 -1.66
CA GLU A 210 -10.52 9.99 -2.21
C GLU A 210 -9.94 9.09 -3.30
N THR A 211 -9.81 7.79 -3.04
CA THR A 211 -9.32 6.79 -3.99
C THR A 211 -10.29 5.61 -4.12
N GLY A 212 -10.12 4.82 -5.18
CA GLY A 212 -10.87 3.60 -5.38
C GLY A 212 -9.97 2.50 -5.93
N ALA A 213 -10.40 1.26 -5.72
CA ALA A 213 -9.77 0.09 -6.31
C ALA A 213 -10.83 -0.86 -6.86
N TYR A 214 -10.48 -1.64 -7.87
CA TYR A 214 -11.39 -2.63 -8.43
C TYR A 214 -10.67 -3.91 -8.85
N VAL A 215 -11.44 -4.99 -8.90
CA VAL A 215 -11.06 -6.26 -9.51
C VAL A 215 -12.11 -6.60 -10.57
N GLN A 216 -11.65 -6.87 -11.80
CA GLN A 216 -12.54 -7.24 -12.89
C GLN A 216 -12.95 -8.71 -12.74
N ILE A 217 -14.25 -8.94 -12.60
CA ILE A 217 -14.84 -10.28 -12.44
C ILE A 217 -16.06 -10.31 -13.35
N GLU A 218 -15.98 -11.03 -14.46
CA GLU A 218 -17.09 -11.06 -15.43
C GLU A 218 -18.24 -11.94 -14.97
N ASP A 219 -17.94 -13.02 -14.25
CA ASP A 219 -18.94 -13.95 -13.72
C ASP A 219 -19.85 -13.26 -12.68
N ASN A 220 -21.15 -13.24 -12.98
CA ASN A 220 -22.14 -12.53 -12.16
C ASN A 220 -22.35 -13.18 -10.78
N THR A 221 -22.25 -14.50 -10.71
CA THR A 221 -22.48 -15.25 -9.47
C THR A 221 -21.33 -15.01 -8.51
N LEU A 222 -20.10 -15.13 -9.00
CA LEU A 222 -18.86 -14.86 -8.28
C LEU A 222 -18.81 -13.42 -7.79
N ARG A 223 -19.16 -12.43 -8.64
CA ARG A 223 -19.27 -11.02 -8.21
C ARG A 223 -20.18 -10.84 -6.99
N LYS A 224 -21.38 -11.42 -7.03
CA LYS A 224 -22.34 -11.31 -5.92
C LYS A 224 -21.84 -12.01 -4.66
N GLN A 225 -21.19 -13.17 -4.81
CA GLN A 225 -20.61 -13.90 -3.69
C GLN A 225 -19.49 -13.12 -3.02
N VAL A 226 -18.55 -12.57 -3.80
CA VAL A 226 -17.43 -11.79 -3.27
C VAL A 226 -17.90 -10.46 -2.68
N GLU A 227 -18.86 -9.76 -3.28
CA GLU A 227 -19.47 -8.55 -2.67
C GLU A 227 -20.08 -8.89 -1.30
N LYS A 228 -20.87 -9.96 -1.22
CA LYS A 228 -21.49 -10.40 0.03
C LYS A 228 -20.44 -10.76 1.08
N LEU A 229 -19.36 -11.43 0.68
CA LEU A 229 -18.25 -11.77 1.56
C LEU A 229 -17.60 -10.51 2.13
N LEU A 230 -17.24 -9.54 1.29
CA LEU A 230 -16.61 -8.29 1.69
C LEU A 230 -17.48 -7.48 2.65
N ILE A 231 -18.79 -7.37 2.38
CA ILE A 231 -19.73 -6.68 3.27
C ILE A 231 -19.77 -7.35 4.64
N LYS A 232 -19.77 -8.70 4.71
CA LYS A 232 -19.73 -9.44 5.98
C LYS A 232 -18.42 -9.22 6.76
N PHE A 233 -17.28 -9.17 6.06
CA PHE A 233 -15.98 -8.93 6.69
C PHE A 233 -15.83 -7.49 7.21
N LEU A 234 -16.24 -6.50 6.41
CA LEU A 234 -16.12 -5.09 6.76
C LEU A 234 -17.12 -4.67 7.85
N LYS A 235 -18.25 -5.37 7.96
CA LYS A 235 -19.37 -5.07 8.87
C LYS A 235 -20.00 -3.69 8.58
N SER A 236 -21.13 -3.43 9.23
CA SER A 236 -21.89 -2.17 9.12
C SER A 236 -21.11 -0.90 9.47
N ASN A 237 -20.05 -1.04 10.26
CA ASN A 237 -19.35 0.09 10.86
C ASN A 237 -18.20 0.60 9.98
N ALA A 238 -17.65 -0.23 9.10
CA ALA A 238 -16.52 0.14 8.27
C ALA A 238 -16.96 0.66 6.88
N VAL A 239 -18.21 0.43 6.44
CA VAL A 239 -18.67 0.87 5.11
C VAL A 239 -20.11 1.40 5.13
N ILE A 240 -20.41 2.36 4.26
CA ILE A 240 -21.70 3.05 4.11
C ILE A 240 -22.78 2.15 3.48
N ASN A 241 -22.43 0.92 3.09
CA ASN A 241 -23.34 -0.06 2.51
C ASN A 241 -24.62 -0.24 3.36
N LYS A 242 -25.79 -0.08 2.72
CA LYS A 242 -27.10 -0.29 3.36
C LYS A 242 -27.70 -1.69 3.09
N GLN A 243 -27.27 -2.36 2.02
CA GLN A 243 -27.79 -3.66 1.59
C GLN A 243 -26.84 -4.80 2.03
N ASN A 244 -27.40 -5.97 2.36
CA ASN A 244 -26.68 -7.18 2.80
C ASN A 244 -25.88 -7.05 4.12
N VAL A 245 -26.18 -6.04 4.92
CA VAL A 245 -25.58 -5.84 6.23
C VAL A 245 -26.46 -6.53 7.28
N GLU A 246 -25.95 -7.58 7.93
CA GLU A 246 -26.53 -8.10 9.17
C GLU A 246 -26.26 -7.07 10.27
N ARG A 247 -27.32 -6.50 10.85
CA ARG A 247 -27.26 -5.54 11.96
C ARG A 247 -27.40 -6.26 13.29
#